data_AF-A0A5A7NA75-F1
#
_entry.id   AF-A0A5A7NA75-F1
#
_cell.length_a   1.000
_cell.length_b   1.000
_cell.length_c   1.000
_cell.angle_alpha   90.00
_cell.angle_beta   90.00
_cell.angle_gamma   90.00
#
_symmetry.space_group_name_H-M   'P 1'
#
loop_
_entity.id
_entity.type
_entity.pdbx_description
1 polymer ?
#
loop_
_entity_poly.entity_id
_entity_poly.type
_entity_poly.pdbx_seq_one_letter_code
_entity_poly.pdbx_strand_id
1 'polypeptide(L)'
;MAHAILAEEGYRYSSSIYPIKHDHYGIPDAPRSAYQPLADRDFLEIPISTMMLGGRRLPCGGGGYFRLLPFAASNWMMERVRAHDAMPLIFYFHPWEIDPDQPRIEGLGAKTRFRHYTNLSRMKMKLERLLQKGRWDRFDSRFAVGKAL
;
A
#
# COMPACT_ATOMS: atom_id res chain seq x y z
N MET A 1 8.25 16.03 6.09
CA MET A 1 8.05 15.15 4.92
C MET A 1 8.83 15.73 3.74
N ALA A 2 9.24 14.91 2.78
CA ALA A 2 10.11 15.34 1.67
C ALA A 2 9.34 16.00 0.50
N HIS A 3 8.04 16.30 0.65
CA HIS A 3 7.18 16.74 -0.47
C HIS A 3 7.68 18.01 -1.17
N ALA A 4 8.11 19.03 -0.41
CA ALA A 4 8.59 20.29 -1.00
C ALA A 4 9.82 20.05 -1.91
N ILE A 5 10.80 19.29 -1.42
CA ILE A 5 12.00 18.93 -2.19
C ILE A 5 11.62 18.11 -3.42
N LEU A 6 10.72 17.12 -3.28
CA LEU A 6 10.27 16.34 -4.43
C LEU A 6 9.60 17.22 -5.50
N ALA A 7 8.78 18.19 -5.09
CA ALA A 7 8.17 19.13 -6.02
C ALA A 7 9.20 20.06 -6.69
N GLU A 8 10.20 20.54 -5.94
CA GLU A 8 11.31 21.35 -6.45
C GLU A 8 12.14 20.60 -7.49
N GLU A 9 12.38 19.31 -7.28
CA GLU A 9 13.09 18.40 -8.20
C GLU A 9 12.23 17.92 -9.39
N GLY A 10 11.00 18.43 -9.52
CA GLY A 10 10.13 18.15 -10.66
C GLY A 10 9.33 16.85 -10.60
N TYR A 11 9.30 16.17 -9.44
CA TYR A 11 8.34 15.07 -9.22
C TYR A 11 6.92 15.63 -9.11
N ARG A 12 5.94 14.88 -9.63
CA ARG A 12 4.52 15.29 -9.64
C ARG A 12 3.68 14.66 -8.54
N TYR A 13 4.22 13.64 -7.88
CA TYR A 13 3.52 12.95 -6.81
C TYR A 13 4.49 12.21 -5.89
N SER A 14 3.98 11.83 -4.72
CA SER A 14 4.56 10.87 -3.79
C SER A 14 3.51 9.82 -3.40
N SER A 15 3.98 8.62 -3.08
CA SER A 15 3.16 7.53 -2.52
C SER A 15 3.90 6.91 -1.34
N SER A 16 4.24 7.76 -0.38
CA SER A 16 5.11 7.40 0.74
C SER A 16 4.35 7.29 2.06
N ILE A 17 3.13 7.80 2.12
CA ILE A 17 2.30 7.75 3.33
C ILE A 17 1.49 6.47 3.38
N TYR A 18 1.52 5.82 4.54
CA TYR A 18 0.59 4.76 4.88
C TYR A 18 -0.31 5.18 6.05
N PRO A 19 -1.62 5.43 5.83
CA PRO A 19 -2.54 5.92 6.87
C PRO A 19 -2.99 4.85 7.88
N ILE A 20 -2.05 4.20 8.57
CA ILE A 20 -2.32 3.21 9.61
C ILE A 20 -1.53 3.51 10.88
N LYS A 21 -1.98 2.94 12.00
CA LYS A 21 -1.20 2.87 13.23
C LYS A 21 -0.41 1.57 13.25
N HIS A 22 0.91 1.65 13.10
CA HIS A 22 1.82 0.52 13.15
C HIS A 22 3.08 0.88 13.95
N ASP A 23 3.84 -0.11 14.41
CA ASP A 23 4.92 0.08 15.38
C ASP A 23 6.23 0.61 14.77
N HIS A 24 6.44 0.42 13.46
CA HIS A 24 7.65 0.88 12.76
C HIS A 24 7.39 1.99 11.74
N TYR A 25 6.14 2.25 11.39
CA TYR A 25 5.78 3.18 10.32
C TYR A 25 4.29 3.55 10.41
N GLY A 26 3.87 4.45 9.52
CA GLY A 26 2.49 4.84 9.34
C GLY A 26 2.17 6.22 9.93
N ILE A 27 1.20 6.89 9.31
CA ILE A 27 0.76 8.23 9.69
C ILE A 27 -0.76 8.17 9.91
N PRO A 28 -1.23 7.81 11.12
CA PRO A 28 -2.63 7.48 11.38
C PRO A 28 -3.62 8.58 10.99
N ASP A 29 -3.20 9.84 11.05
CA ASP A 29 -4.05 11.01 10.83
C ASP A 29 -4.02 11.53 9.38
N ALA A 30 -3.16 10.98 8.52
CA ALA A 30 -3.09 11.40 7.12
C ALA A 30 -4.41 11.11 6.36
N PRO A 31 -4.75 11.84 5.29
CA PRO A 31 -5.86 11.47 4.42
C PRO A 31 -5.71 10.03 3.87
N ARG A 32 -6.84 9.39 3.56
CA ARG A 32 -6.86 8.06 2.91
C ARG A 32 -6.92 8.16 1.40
N SER A 33 -7.55 9.22 0.89
CA SER A 33 -7.61 9.56 -0.53
C SER A 33 -6.34 10.29 -0.94
N ALA A 34 -6.10 10.36 -2.25
CA ALA A 34 -5.11 11.28 -2.80
C ALA A 34 -5.46 12.73 -2.41
N TYR A 35 -4.44 13.54 -2.15
CA TYR A 35 -4.59 14.94 -1.73
C TYR A 35 -3.39 15.79 -2.13
N GLN A 36 -3.53 17.11 -2.10
CA GLN A 36 -2.46 18.07 -2.36
C GLN A 36 -1.82 18.47 -1.02
N PRO A 37 -0.66 17.91 -0.62
CA PRO A 37 0.04 18.28 0.61
C PRO A 37 0.66 19.69 0.57
N LEU A 38 0.82 20.30 -0.60
CA LEU A 38 1.41 21.62 -0.80
C LEU A 38 0.34 22.54 -1.39
N ALA A 39 0.11 23.70 -0.77
CA ALA A 39 -0.96 24.61 -1.20
C ALA A 39 -0.64 25.38 -2.49
N ASP A 40 0.65 25.54 -2.80
CA ASP A 40 1.19 26.38 -3.87
C ASP A 40 1.79 25.59 -5.04
N ARG A 41 1.70 24.25 -5.00
CA ARG A 41 2.30 23.36 -6.00
C ARG A 41 1.29 22.30 -6.45
N ASP A 42 1.28 21.98 -7.74
CA ASP A 42 0.56 20.82 -8.26
C ASP A 42 1.37 19.54 -7.98
N PHE A 43 1.21 19.00 -6.77
CA PHE A 43 1.93 17.83 -6.28
C PHE A 43 1.00 16.94 -5.47
N LEU A 44 0.73 15.72 -5.93
CA LEU A 44 -0.15 14.80 -5.22
C LEU A 44 0.59 13.94 -4.19
N GLU A 45 0.07 13.83 -2.97
CA GLU A 45 0.33 12.66 -2.13
C GLU A 45 -0.77 11.64 -2.35
N ILE A 46 -0.36 10.39 -2.62
CA ILE A 46 -1.25 9.29 -2.96
C ILE A 46 -1.00 8.15 -1.95
N PRO A 47 -1.75 8.11 -0.84
CA PRO A 47 -1.48 7.19 0.25
C PRO A 47 -1.75 5.73 -0.10
N ILE A 48 -1.02 4.81 0.54
CA ILE A 48 -1.29 3.37 0.42
C ILE A 48 -2.68 3.04 0.94
N SER A 49 -3.40 2.19 0.20
CA SER A 49 -4.79 1.88 0.52
C SER A 49 -4.99 1.25 1.90
N THR A 50 -6.03 1.75 2.56
CA THR A 50 -6.53 1.25 3.84
C THR A 50 -8.03 1.05 3.75
N MET A 51 -8.61 0.25 4.65
CA MET A 51 -10.05 0.04 4.79
C MET A 51 -10.52 0.58 6.14
N MET A 52 -11.65 1.30 6.16
CA MET A 52 -12.30 1.68 7.42
C MET A 52 -13.20 0.54 7.90
N LEU A 53 -13.03 0.12 9.16
CA LEU A 53 -13.93 -0.83 9.82
C LEU A 53 -14.03 -0.51 11.31
N GLY A 54 -15.24 -0.27 11.81
CA GLY A 54 -15.48 0.01 13.24
C GLY A 54 -14.64 1.19 13.76
N GLY A 55 -14.52 2.26 12.98
CA GLY A 55 -13.71 3.44 13.33
C GLY A 55 -12.20 3.24 13.23
N ARG A 56 -11.72 2.07 12.78
CA ARG A 56 -10.28 1.77 12.63
C ARG A 56 -9.86 1.70 11.18
N ARG A 57 -8.65 2.17 10.91
CA ARG A 57 -7.96 2.03 9.61
C ARG A 57 -7.20 0.71 9.58
N LEU A 58 -7.63 -0.18 8.72
CA LEU A 58 -7.01 -1.48 8.50
C LEU A 58 -6.17 -1.46 7.21
N PRO A 59 -4.96 -2.02 7.23
CA PRO A 59 -4.09 -2.09 6.06
C PRO A 59 -4.69 -3.04 5.00
N CYS A 60 -4.88 -2.54 3.77
CA CYS A 60 -5.34 -3.39 2.65
C CYS A 60 -4.49 -3.25 1.38
N GLY A 61 -3.58 -2.28 1.31
CA GLY A 61 -2.74 -2.01 0.13
C GLY A 61 -1.53 -2.91 -0.08
N GLY A 62 -1.51 -4.14 0.47
CA GLY A 62 -0.44 -5.10 0.19
C GLY A 62 0.56 -5.34 1.32
N GLY A 63 1.83 -5.55 0.94
CA GLY A 63 2.96 -5.83 1.82
C GLY A 63 2.75 -7.03 2.75
N GLY A 64 3.38 -6.96 3.92
CA GLY A 64 3.33 -8.04 4.92
C GLY A 64 1.91 -8.41 5.36
N TYR A 65 0.97 -7.47 5.40
CA TYR A 65 -0.43 -7.76 5.72
C TYR A 65 -1.09 -8.64 4.67
N PHE A 66 -0.90 -8.32 3.39
CA PHE A 66 -1.37 -9.18 2.33
C PHE A 66 -0.73 -10.55 2.45
N ARG A 67 0.58 -10.68 2.69
CA ARG A 67 1.22 -12.00 2.83
C ARG A 67 0.68 -12.81 4.02
N LEU A 68 0.45 -12.18 5.18
CA LEU A 68 -0.06 -12.83 6.38
C LEU A 68 -1.51 -13.28 6.27
N LEU A 69 -2.40 -12.43 5.74
CA LEU A 69 -3.84 -12.71 5.68
C LEU A 69 -4.21 -13.75 4.61
N PRO A 70 -5.30 -14.52 4.75
CA PRO A 70 -5.84 -15.30 3.64
C PRO A 70 -6.25 -14.41 2.47
N PHE A 71 -6.09 -14.89 1.23
CA PHE A 71 -6.44 -14.11 0.03
C PHE A 71 -7.90 -13.62 0.06
N ALA A 72 -8.84 -14.45 0.53
CA ALA A 72 -10.25 -14.09 0.62
C ALA A 72 -10.47 -12.86 1.52
N ALA A 73 -9.75 -12.78 2.65
CA ALA A 73 -9.82 -11.65 3.56
C ALA A 73 -9.25 -10.39 2.90
N SER A 74 -8.05 -10.46 2.32
CA SER A 74 -7.46 -9.31 1.61
C SER A 74 -8.34 -8.83 0.46
N ASN A 75 -8.90 -9.75 -0.33
CA ASN A 75 -9.82 -9.42 -1.41
C ASN A 75 -11.10 -8.76 -0.89
N TRP A 76 -11.71 -9.29 0.16
CA TRP A 76 -12.88 -8.68 0.77
C TRP A 76 -12.59 -7.25 1.23
N MET A 77 -11.43 -7.00 1.84
CA MET A 77 -11.04 -5.65 2.27
C MET A 77 -10.91 -4.68 1.09
N MET A 78 -10.30 -5.13 0.00
CA MET A 78 -10.16 -4.32 -1.22
C MET A 78 -11.52 -4.03 -1.86
N GLU A 79 -12.39 -5.04 -2.00
CA GLU A 79 -13.73 -4.86 -2.56
C GLU A 79 -14.62 -3.96 -1.68
N ARG A 80 -14.48 -4.05 -0.35
CA ARG A 80 -15.16 -3.16 0.60
C ARG A 80 -14.77 -1.70 0.38
N VAL A 81 -13.50 -1.42 0.10
CA VAL A 81 -13.04 -0.06 -0.23
C VAL A 81 -13.57 0.39 -1.58
N ARG A 82 -13.49 -0.45 -2.63
CA ARG A 82 -14.08 -0.10 -3.95
C ARG A 82 -15.56 0.24 -3.85
N ALA A 83 -16.32 -0.56 -3.10
CA ALA A 83 -17.78 -0.44 -3.03
C ALA A 83 -18.26 0.74 -2.19
N HIS A 84 -17.56 1.13 -1.13
CA HIS A 84 -18.05 2.15 -0.20
C HIS A 84 -17.32 3.48 -0.27
N ASP A 85 -16.06 3.48 -0.70
CA ASP A 85 -15.24 4.69 -0.70
C ASP A 85 -15.11 5.27 -2.11
N ALA A 86 -15.43 4.50 -3.15
CA ALA A 86 -15.28 4.86 -4.56
C ALA A 86 -13.87 5.35 -4.95
N MET A 87 -12.85 4.97 -4.18
CA MET A 87 -11.46 5.37 -4.40
C MET A 87 -10.69 4.31 -5.22
N PRO A 88 -9.74 4.73 -6.08
CA PRO A 88 -8.73 3.82 -6.61
C PRO A 88 -7.94 3.13 -5.49
N LEU A 89 -7.58 1.87 -5.73
CA LEU A 89 -6.73 1.11 -4.81
C LEU A 89 -5.28 1.12 -5.28
N ILE A 90 -4.36 1.24 -4.33
CA ILE A 90 -2.94 1.02 -4.49
C ILE A 90 -2.59 -0.28 -3.81
N PHE A 91 -1.85 -1.11 -4.53
CA PHE A 91 -1.25 -2.33 -4.01
C PHE A 91 0.26 -2.26 -4.20
N TYR A 92 1.01 -2.54 -3.14
CA TYR A 92 2.46 -2.66 -3.18
C TYR A 92 2.92 -3.96 -2.51
N PHE A 93 4.11 -4.43 -2.85
CA PHE A 93 4.80 -5.50 -2.15
C PHE A 93 6.31 -5.34 -2.39
N HIS A 94 7.13 -5.96 -1.55
CA HIS A 94 8.57 -5.97 -1.75
C HIS A 94 8.98 -7.16 -2.62
N PRO A 95 9.99 -7.02 -3.51
CA PRO A 95 10.47 -8.14 -4.33
C PRO A 95 10.84 -9.39 -3.53
N TRP A 96 11.41 -9.23 -2.34
CA TRP A 96 11.75 -10.38 -1.47
C TRP A 96 10.51 -11.15 -0.99
N GLU A 97 9.31 -10.56 -1.01
CA GLU A 97 8.09 -11.25 -0.55
C GLU A 97 7.66 -12.36 -1.51
N ILE A 98 8.12 -12.36 -2.77
CA ILE A 98 7.88 -13.42 -3.76
C ILE A 98 9.04 -14.40 -3.91
N ASP A 99 10.09 -14.24 -3.12
CA ASP A 99 11.25 -15.12 -3.10
C ASP A 99 11.22 -16.03 -1.85
N PRO A 100 10.64 -17.25 -1.94
CA PRO A 100 10.61 -18.18 -0.80
C PRO A 100 11.98 -18.74 -0.44
N ASP A 101 12.94 -18.67 -1.35
CA ASP A 101 14.27 -19.28 -1.24
C ASP A 101 15.34 -18.29 -0.77
N GLN A 102 14.92 -17.06 -0.45
CA GLN A 102 15.80 -16.02 0.08
C GLN A 102 16.57 -16.49 1.33
N PRO A 103 17.79 -15.97 1.55
CA PRO A 103 18.61 -16.32 2.71
C PRO A 103 17.86 -16.14 4.04
N ARG A 104 18.04 -17.10 4.94
CA ARG A 104 17.52 -17.02 6.31
C ARG A 104 18.58 -16.47 7.24
N ILE A 105 18.33 -15.30 7.81
CA ILE A 105 19.24 -14.65 8.74
C ILE A 105 19.08 -15.29 10.13
N GLU A 106 20.20 -15.72 10.71
CA GLU A 106 20.26 -16.28 12.06
C GLU A 106 20.27 -15.17 13.13
N GLY A 107 19.98 -15.52 14.38
CA GLY A 107 19.98 -14.57 15.49
C GLY A 107 18.83 -13.56 15.51
N LEU A 108 17.87 -13.65 14.58
CA LEU A 108 16.68 -12.77 14.56
C LEU A 108 15.70 -13.09 15.69
N GLY A 109 15.17 -12.05 16.34
CA GLY A 109 14.06 -12.19 17.28
C GLY A 109 12.80 -12.78 16.63
N ALA A 110 12.01 -13.52 17.41
CA ALA A 110 10.84 -14.28 16.91
C ALA A 110 9.84 -13.40 16.14
N LYS A 111 9.60 -12.17 16.60
CA LYS A 111 8.71 -11.21 15.93
C LYS A 111 9.19 -10.82 14.53
N THR A 112 10.48 -10.56 14.37
CA THR A 112 11.09 -10.25 13.07
C THR A 112 11.02 -11.46 12.15
N ARG A 113 11.38 -12.65 12.66
CA ARG A 113 11.29 -13.90 11.90
C ARG A 113 9.86 -14.17 11.42
N PHE A 114 8.86 -13.97 12.28
CA PHE A 114 7.45 -14.12 11.93
C PHE A 114 7.04 -13.14 10.83
N ARG A 115 7.35 -11.85 10.99
CA ARG A 115 7.03 -10.82 9.98
C ARG A 115 7.75 -11.05 8.66
N HIS A 116 8.97 -11.58 8.67
CA HIS A 116 9.80 -11.73 7.48
C HIS A 116 9.54 -13.05 6.73
N TYR A 117 9.36 -14.18 7.40
CA TYR A 117 9.35 -15.49 6.71
C TYR A 117 7.98 -16.16 6.58
N THR A 118 6.95 -15.69 7.28
CA THR A 118 5.62 -16.33 7.24
C THR A 118 5.01 -16.23 5.84
N ASN A 119 4.47 -17.34 5.32
CA ASN A 119 3.72 -17.41 4.06
C ASN A 119 4.45 -16.91 2.79
N LEU A 120 5.79 -16.87 2.76
CA LEU A 120 6.54 -16.49 1.55
C LEU A 120 6.16 -17.34 0.33
N SER A 121 6.10 -18.66 0.48
CA SER A 121 5.73 -19.60 -0.59
C SER A 121 4.30 -19.41 -1.13
N ARG A 122 3.43 -18.70 -0.39
CA ARG A 122 2.04 -18.42 -0.80
C ARG A 122 1.90 -17.09 -1.53
N MET A 123 2.88 -16.19 -1.45
CA MET A 123 2.77 -14.83 -1.96
C MET A 123 2.55 -14.80 -3.48
N LYS A 124 3.36 -15.55 -4.24
CA LYS A 124 3.27 -15.62 -5.71
C LYS A 124 1.87 -16.01 -6.19
N MET A 125 1.34 -17.13 -5.69
CA MET A 125 -0.02 -17.61 -6.03
C MET A 125 -1.10 -16.55 -5.72
N LYS A 126 -0.96 -15.85 -4.59
CA LYS A 126 -1.93 -14.82 -4.21
C LYS A 126 -1.85 -13.58 -5.08
N LEU A 127 -0.66 -13.18 -5.51
CA LEU A 127 -0.46 -12.11 -6.48
C LEU A 127 -1.05 -12.49 -7.84
N GLU A 128 -0.82 -13.70 -8.33
CA GLU A 128 -1.41 -14.20 -9.59
C GLU A 128 -2.95 -14.10 -9.55
N ARG A 129 -3.57 -14.55 -8.45
CA ARG A 129 -5.02 -14.42 -8.24
C ARG A 129 -5.50 -12.98 -8.18
N LEU A 130 -4.71 -12.10 -7.55
CA LEU A 130 -5.01 -10.68 -7.45
C LEU A 130 -4.95 -10.01 -8.84
N LEU A 131 -3.92 -10.34 -9.63
CA LEU A 131 -3.72 -9.83 -10.97
C LEU A 131 -4.85 -10.26 -11.92
N GLN A 132 -5.29 -11.52 -11.84
CA GLN A 132 -6.40 -12.04 -12.66
C GLN A 132 -7.76 -11.40 -12.35
N LYS A 133 -7.98 -10.98 -11.09
CA LYS A 133 -9.26 -10.44 -10.64
C LYS A 133 -9.36 -8.91 -10.79
N GLY A 134 -8.25 -8.22 -10.66
CA GLY A 134 -8.20 -6.76 -10.71
C GLY A 134 -8.22 -6.21 -12.14
N ARG A 135 -8.85 -5.04 -12.30
CA ARG A 135 -8.55 -4.16 -13.44
C ARG A 135 -7.39 -3.25 -13.03
N TRP A 136 -6.26 -3.43 -13.68
CA TRP A 136 -5.03 -2.68 -13.41
C TRP A 136 -4.88 -1.57 -14.42
N ASP A 137 -4.33 -0.45 -13.97
CA ASP A 137 -4.05 0.71 -14.78
C ASP A 137 -2.71 1.28 -14.35
N ARG A 138 -2.14 2.13 -15.20
CA ARG A 138 -0.93 2.88 -14.87
C ARG A 138 -1.21 3.83 -13.72
N PHE A 139 -0.29 3.89 -12.77
CA PHE A 139 -0.48 4.61 -11.51
C PHE A 139 -0.84 6.10 -11.74
N ASP A 140 -0.06 6.81 -12.52
CA ASP A 140 -0.26 8.23 -12.83
C ASP A 140 -1.55 8.50 -13.63
N SER A 141 -1.89 7.62 -14.59
CA SER A 141 -3.16 7.68 -15.31
C SER A 141 -4.35 7.57 -14.37
N ARG A 142 -4.30 6.62 -13.42
CA ARG A 142 -5.41 6.32 -12.52
C ARG A 142 -5.70 7.46 -11.52
N PHE A 143 -4.66 8.19 -11.13
CA PHE A 143 -4.76 9.31 -10.19
C PHE A 143 -4.71 10.69 -10.87
N ALA A 144 -4.77 10.74 -12.20
CA ALA A 144 -4.71 11.97 -12.99
C ALA A 144 -3.51 12.86 -12.65
N VAL A 145 -2.36 12.25 -12.32
CA VAL A 145 -1.14 12.98 -11.95
C VAL A 145 -0.71 13.91 -13.08
N GLY A 146 -0.49 15.18 -12.75
CA GLY A 146 -0.06 16.21 -13.72
C GLY A 146 -1.14 16.61 -14.71
N LYS A 147 -2.41 16.23 -14.49
CA LYS A 147 -3.56 16.86 -15.10
C LYS A 147 -4.14 17.79 -14.02
N ALA A 148 -4.22 19.08 -14.32
CA ALA A 148 -4.87 20.03 -13.42
C ALA A 148 -6.27 19.49 -13.03
N LEU A 149 -6.56 19.47 -11.72
CA LEU A 149 -7.86 19.07 -11.18
C LEU A 149 -8.97 20.04 -11.62
#